data_AF-A0A0C7G4V1-F1
#
_entry.id   AF-A0A0C7G4V1-F1
#
_cell.length_a   1.000
_cell.length_b   1.000
_cell.length_c   1.000
_cell.angle_alpha   90.00
_cell.angle_beta   90.00
_cell.angle_gamma   90.00
#
_symmetry.space_group_name_H-M   'P 1'
#
loop_
_entity.id
_entity.type
_entity.pdbx_description
1 polymer ?
#
loop_
_entity_poly.entity_id
_entity_poly.type
_entity_poly.pdbx_seq_one_letter_code
_entity_poly.pdbx_strand_id
1 'polypeptide(L)'
;MEIRGNPKYYKTILIGIIYMVYFYTFCTFMYQNGWFISVKDVSLSNLGTALLGDIGSMLMFSLILILVYRKNLNELGITKSKLSMVLLLIYALFFILHGDYTVNGVYRAFFYLFVIALSEEIIYRGYIYNNLKKHNRVSAIIISGILFGIMHSILPSVLAESSVLVMIKDMFNQLGGGILSGYIFILYLEKSNSIFVPILIHALLDYSYGILGIVISIIVLAYLLITSKRKEESKTTSKYLVEEVNLVEDNSKN
;
A
#
# COMPACT_ATOMS: atom_id res chain seq x y z
N MET A 1 31.76 3.14 -10.91
CA MET A 1 30.39 3.04 -10.38
C MET A 1 30.46 3.35 -8.88
N GLU A 2 30.53 4.63 -8.52
CA GLU A 2 30.63 5.04 -7.11
C GLU A 2 29.24 4.96 -6.46
N ILE A 3 29.01 3.91 -5.68
CA ILE A 3 27.95 3.89 -4.66
C ILE A 3 28.44 4.77 -3.50
N ARG A 4 28.51 6.10 -3.70
CA ARG A 4 28.57 7.02 -2.56
C ARG A 4 27.20 7.00 -1.91
N GLY A 5 27.06 6.13 -0.92
CA GLY A 5 25.82 5.83 -0.23
C GLY A 5 25.11 7.07 0.27
N ASN A 6 23.94 7.39 -0.30
CA ASN A 6 23.12 8.48 0.22
C ASN A 6 22.55 8.04 1.59
N PRO A 7 22.84 8.75 2.70
CA PRO A 7 22.38 8.35 4.03
C PRO A 7 20.85 8.18 4.12
N LYS A 8 20.09 8.91 3.29
CA LYS A 8 18.63 8.81 3.23
C LYS A 8 18.13 7.47 2.67
N TYR A 9 18.90 6.86 1.78
CA TYR A 9 18.58 5.56 1.19
C TYR A 9 18.58 4.46 2.26
N TYR A 10 19.71 4.32 2.99
CA TYR A 10 19.84 3.33 4.06
C TYR A 10 18.91 3.60 5.23
N LYS A 11 18.67 4.87 5.57
CA LYS A 11 17.69 5.25 6.60
C LYS A 11 16.29 4.73 6.29
N THR A 12 15.87 4.80 5.03
CA THR A 12 14.54 4.32 4.61
C THR A 12 14.41 2.80 4.80
N ILE A 13 15.44 2.05 4.41
CA ILE A 13 15.48 0.59 4.59
C ILE A 13 15.48 0.23 6.08
N LEU A 14 16.30 0.93 6.88
CA LEU A 14 16.38 0.73 8.32
C LEU A 14 15.03 0.94 9.01
N ILE A 15 14.27 1.96 8.60
CA ILE A 15 12.91 2.22 9.12
C ILE A 15 11.96 1.07 8.79
N GLY A 16 12.04 0.48 7.59
CA GLY A 16 11.28 -0.72 7.24
C GLY A 16 11.64 -1.94 8.10
N ILE A 17 12.92 -2.13 8.39
CA ILE A 17 13.39 -3.22 9.27
C ILE A 17 12.94 -2.97 10.72
N ILE A 18 12.99 -1.74 11.22
CA ILE A 18 12.50 -1.37 12.55
C ILE A 18 11.00 -1.68 12.66
N TYR A 19 10.21 -1.32 11.65
CA TYR A 19 8.79 -1.66 11.61
C TYR A 19 8.57 -3.17 11.66
N MET A 20 9.36 -3.96 10.93
CA MET A 20 9.27 -5.42 10.94
C MET A 20 9.55 -6.02 12.33
N VAL A 21 10.63 -5.57 12.98
CA VAL A 21 10.99 -6.01 14.34
C VAL A 21 9.90 -5.61 15.34
N TYR A 22 9.40 -4.38 15.23
CA TYR A 22 8.28 -3.89 16.03
C TYR A 22 7.04 -4.79 15.86
N PHE A 23 6.62 -5.04 14.63
CA PHE A 23 5.44 -5.86 14.32
C PHE A 23 5.57 -7.27 14.90
N TYR A 24 6.70 -7.95 14.66
CA TYR A 24 6.97 -9.27 15.25
C TYR A 24 6.88 -9.25 16.77
N THR A 25 7.54 -8.28 17.42
CA THR A 25 7.61 -8.20 18.88
C THR A 25 6.24 -7.93 19.47
N PHE A 26 5.49 -6.99 18.89
CA PHE A 26 4.16 -6.62 19.34
C PHE A 26 3.17 -7.78 19.16
N CYS A 27 3.14 -8.42 17.99
CA CYS A 27 2.26 -9.57 17.75
C CYS A 27 2.58 -10.75 18.67
N THR A 28 3.87 -11.05 18.89
CA THR A 28 4.31 -12.10 19.82
C THR A 28 3.85 -11.80 21.24
N PHE A 29 4.05 -10.56 21.71
CA PHE A 29 3.59 -10.12 23.02
C PHE A 29 2.07 -10.25 23.18
N MET A 30 1.29 -9.77 22.20
CA MET A 30 -0.18 -9.86 22.22
C MET A 30 -0.65 -11.31 22.25
N TYR A 31 -0.05 -12.18 21.44
CA TYR A 31 -0.39 -13.60 21.37
C TYR A 31 -0.08 -14.31 22.70
N GLN A 32 1.12 -14.14 23.24
CA GLN A 32 1.55 -14.79 24.49
C GLN A 32 0.73 -14.37 25.72
N ASN A 33 0.16 -13.17 25.71
CA ASN A 33 -0.72 -12.68 26.79
C ASN A 33 -2.21 -13.01 26.56
N GLY A 34 -2.56 -13.73 25.48
CA GLY A 34 -3.95 -14.06 25.15
C GLY A 34 -4.80 -12.83 24.76
N TRP A 35 -4.16 -11.74 24.33
CA TRP A 35 -4.83 -10.50 23.94
C TRP A 35 -5.10 -10.42 22.43
N PHE A 36 -4.58 -11.36 21.65
CA PHE A 36 -4.85 -11.45 20.23
C PHE A 36 -6.30 -11.88 19.98
N ILE A 37 -7.09 -11.01 19.35
CA ILE A 37 -8.45 -11.31 18.93
C ILE A 37 -8.46 -11.44 17.40
N SER A 38 -8.80 -12.63 16.91
CA SER A 38 -9.01 -12.84 15.47
C SER A 38 -10.16 -11.98 14.97
N VAL A 39 -10.04 -11.44 13.76
CA VAL A 39 -11.07 -10.61 13.12
C VAL A 39 -12.43 -11.31 13.03
N LYS A 40 -12.45 -12.66 12.98
CA LYS A 40 -13.67 -13.47 12.93
C LYS A 40 -14.39 -13.57 14.28
N ASP A 41 -13.67 -13.33 15.37
CA ASP A 41 -14.15 -13.51 16.74
C ASP A 41 -14.44 -12.17 17.44
N VAL A 42 -14.36 -11.07 16.68
CA VAL A 42 -14.71 -9.74 17.20
C VAL A 42 -16.19 -9.66 17.49
N SER A 43 -16.51 -9.22 18.70
CA SER A 43 -17.85 -9.03 19.23
C SER A 43 -17.89 -7.75 20.08
N LEU A 44 -19.08 -7.34 20.53
CA LEU A 44 -19.22 -6.12 21.32
C LEU A 44 -18.41 -6.14 22.63
N SER A 45 -18.25 -7.32 23.25
CA SER A 45 -17.55 -7.46 24.54
C SER A 45 -16.03 -7.34 24.43
N ASN A 46 -15.44 -7.64 23.26
CA ASN A 46 -13.99 -7.63 23.04
C ASN A 46 -13.52 -6.58 22.03
N LEU A 47 -14.45 -5.80 21.45
CA LEU A 47 -14.18 -4.79 20.42
C LEU A 47 -13.07 -3.81 20.82
N GLY A 48 -13.05 -3.33 22.07
CA GLY A 48 -12.01 -2.42 22.55
C GLY A 48 -10.62 -3.04 22.51
N THR A 49 -10.49 -4.29 22.94
CA THR A 49 -9.22 -5.05 22.91
C THR A 49 -8.77 -5.30 21.48
N ALA A 50 -9.69 -5.71 20.60
CA ALA A 50 -9.40 -5.91 19.17
C ALA A 50 -8.89 -4.62 18.53
N LEU A 51 -9.61 -3.50 18.72
CA LEU A 51 -9.22 -2.19 18.20
C LEU A 51 -7.84 -1.75 18.69
N LEU A 52 -7.55 -1.87 19.99
CA LEU A 52 -6.26 -1.47 20.55
C LEU A 52 -5.13 -2.36 20.02
N GLY A 53 -5.36 -3.66 19.89
CA GLY A 53 -4.41 -4.61 19.32
C GLY A 53 -4.10 -4.33 17.85
N ASP A 54 -5.13 -4.04 17.06
CA ASP A 54 -5.01 -3.73 15.63
C ASP A 54 -4.39 -2.34 15.39
N ILE A 55 -4.75 -1.36 16.24
CA ILE A 55 -4.13 -0.03 16.20
C ILE A 55 -2.65 -0.14 16.54
N GLY A 56 -2.30 -0.86 17.62
CA GLY A 56 -0.92 -1.07 18.01
C GLY A 56 -0.14 -1.78 16.91
N SER A 57 -0.55 -2.98 16.54
CA SER A 57 0.21 -3.83 15.61
C SER A 57 0.37 -3.20 14.22
N MET A 58 -0.70 -2.66 13.64
CA MET A 58 -0.70 -2.22 12.25
C MET A 58 -0.71 -0.70 12.11
N LEU A 59 -1.68 0.00 12.69
CA LEU A 59 -1.89 1.41 12.37
C LEU A 59 -0.85 2.35 12.97
N MET A 60 -0.30 2.03 14.15
CA MET A 60 0.53 2.96 14.92
C MET A 60 1.68 3.53 14.08
N PHE A 61 2.37 2.69 13.32
CA PHE A 61 3.49 3.11 12.49
C PHE A 61 3.05 4.03 11.33
N SER A 62 1.96 3.67 10.65
CA SER A 62 1.40 4.47 9.56
C SER A 62 0.88 5.83 10.05
N LEU A 63 0.26 5.88 11.23
CA LEU A 63 -0.21 7.12 11.86
C LEU A 63 0.97 8.03 12.23
N ILE A 64 2.05 7.47 12.79
CA ILE A 64 3.30 8.22 13.05
C ILE A 64 3.84 8.80 11.74
N LEU A 65 3.89 8.02 10.66
CA LEU A 65 4.34 8.51 9.35
C LEU A 65 3.45 9.66 8.84
N ILE A 66 2.12 9.54 8.92
CA ILE A 66 1.19 10.62 8.55
C ILE A 66 1.47 11.88 9.38
N LEU A 67 1.67 11.73 10.70
CA LEU A 67 1.94 12.86 11.60
C LEU A 67 3.28 13.55 11.33
N VAL A 68 4.32 12.77 11.00
CA VAL A 68 5.64 13.28 10.60
C VAL A 68 5.56 14.03 9.27
N TYR A 69 4.80 13.50 8.31
CA TYR A 69 4.62 14.08 6.97
C TYR A 69 3.43 15.03 6.88
N ARG A 70 2.80 15.45 7.98
CA ARG A 70 1.55 16.25 7.98
C ARG A 70 1.58 17.53 7.15
N LYS A 71 2.76 18.12 6.96
CA LYS A 71 2.96 19.33 6.13
C LYS A 71 3.23 19.00 4.65
N ASN A 72 3.62 17.77 4.34
CA ASN A 72 4.05 17.29 3.02
C ASN A 72 3.41 15.92 2.69
N LEU A 73 2.09 15.77 2.94
CA LEU A 73 1.37 14.50 2.75
C LEU A 73 1.43 13.97 1.31
N ASN A 74 1.63 14.87 0.35
CA ASN A 74 1.89 14.53 -1.05
C ASN A 74 3.15 13.68 -1.24
N GLU A 75 4.18 13.79 -0.37
CA GLU A 75 5.35 12.91 -0.42
C GLU A 75 5.02 11.45 -0.06
N LEU A 76 3.96 11.24 0.73
CA LEU A 76 3.38 9.91 0.99
C LEU A 76 2.41 9.46 -0.10
N GLY A 77 2.23 10.26 -1.16
CA GLY A 77 1.24 10.00 -2.21
C GLY A 77 -0.20 10.32 -1.80
N ILE A 78 -0.43 10.97 -0.65
CA ILE A 78 -1.77 11.37 -0.22
C ILE A 78 -2.19 12.59 -1.06
N THR A 79 -2.95 12.30 -2.10
CA THR A 79 -3.46 13.29 -3.05
C THR A 79 -4.90 12.94 -3.41
N LYS A 80 -5.66 13.96 -3.83
CA LYS A 80 -7.06 13.76 -4.26
C LYS A 80 -7.10 12.94 -5.55
N SER A 81 -8.00 11.95 -5.60
CA SER A 81 -8.25 11.16 -6.81
C SER A 81 -9.75 10.96 -7.00
N LYS A 82 -10.27 11.24 -8.20
CA LYS A 82 -11.67 10.92 -8.53
C LYS A 82 -11.87 9.40 -8.58
N LEU A 83 -10.86 8.67 -9.03
CA LEU A 83 -10.89 7.21 -9.09
C LEU A 83 -10.99 6.60 -7.68
N SER A 84 -10.30 7.18 -6.68
CA SER A 84 -10.43 6.68 -5.30
C SER A 84 -11.85 6.88 -4.75
N MET A 85 -12.56 7.94 -5.14
CA MET A 85 -13.97 8.11 -4.74
C MET A 85 -14.85 7.00 -5.33
N VAL A 86 -14.66 6.65 -6.62
CA VAL A 86 -15.39 5.56 -7.26
C VAL A 86 -15.08 4.22 -6.58
N LEU A 87 -13.80 3.95 -6.30
CA LEU A 87 -13.38 2.73 -5.61
C LEU A 87 -13.95 2.64 -4.18
N LEU A 88 -14.06 3.77 -3.48
CA LEU A 88 -14.67 3.80 -2.15
C LEU A 88 -16.18 3.48 -2.22
N LEU A 89 -16.88 3.98 -3.25
CA LEU A 89 -18.29 3.62 -3.47
C LEU A 89 -18.45 2.13 -3.79
N ILE A 90 -17.52 1.55 -4.57
CA ILE A 90 -17.49 0.11 -4.83
C ILE A 90 -17.23 -0.69 -3.55
N TYR A 91 -16.32 -0.22 -2.69
CA TYR A 91 -16.06 -0.85 -1.39
C TYR A 91 -17.29 -0.80 -0.48
N ALA A 92 -18.00 0.34 -0.44
CA ALA A 92 -19.27 0.46 0.27
C ALA A 92 -20.34 -0.49 -0.30
N LEU A 93 -20.39 -0.67 -1.62
CA LEU A 93 -21.26 -1.66 -2.26
C LEU A 93 -20.89 -3.09 -1.83
N PHE A 94 -19.60 -3.44 -1.76
CA PHE A 94 -19.17 -4.76 -1.25
C PHE A 94 -19.64 -4.98 0.18
N PHE A 95 -19.53 -3.98 1.05
CA PHE A 95 -20.06 -4.06 2.41
C PHE A 95 -21.58 -4.34 2.41
N ILE A 96 -22.35 -3.65 1.57
CA ILE A 96 -23.80 -3.91 1.45
C ILE A 96 -24.07 -5.32 0.93
N LEU A 97 -23.33 -5.79 -0.09
CA LEU A 97 -23.52 -7.10 -0.72
C LEU A 97 -23.18 -8.27 0.21
N HIS A 98 -22.23 -8.10 1.13
CA HIS A 98 -21.94 -9.11 2.16
C HIS A 98 -23.11 -9.31 3.12
N GLY A 99 -23.96 -8.29 3.32
CA GLY A 99 -25.18 -8.40 4.13
C GLY A 99 -24.95 -8.63 5.63
N ASP A 100 -23.71 -8.58 6.11
CA ASP A 100 -23.35 -8.75 7.51
C ASP A 100 -23.23 -7.38 8.20
N TYR A 101 -24.34 -6.94 8.80
CA TYR A 101 -24.43 -5.69 9.54
C TYR A 101 -24.24 -5.88 11.06
N THR A 102 -23.71 -7.03 11.48
CA THR A 102 -23.34 -7.24 12.89
C THR A 102 -22.11 -6.41 13.25
N VAL A 103 -21.77 -6.35 14.54
CA VAL A 103 -20.52 -5.74 15.00
C VAL A 103 -19.32 -6.36 14.29
N ASN A 104 -19.32 -7.69 14.10
CA ASN A 104 -18.25 -8.39 13.40
C ASN A 104 -18.16 -7.97 11.93
N GLY A 105 -19.28 -7.95 11.21
CA GLY A 105 -19.33 -7.57 9.80
C GLY A 105 -18.85 -6.15 9.53
N VAL A 106 -19.31 -5.19 10.34
CA VAL A 106 -18.84 -3.80 10.31
C VAL A 106 -17.35 -3.72 10.64
N TYR A 107 -16.92 -4.45 11.67
CA TYR A 107 -15.51 -4.48 12.07
C TYR A 107 -14.61 -5.04 10.98
N ARG A 108 -15.01 -6.12 10.30
CA ARG A 108 -14.25 -6.71 9.19
C ARG A 108 -14.06 -5.72 8.05
N ALA A 109 -15.12 -5.00 7.66
CA ALA A 109 -15.01 -3.97 6.63
C ALA A 109 -14.09 -2.81 7.07
N PHE A 110 -14.13 -2.40 8.34
CA PHE A 110 -13.19 -1.43 8.90
C PHE A 110 -11.76 -1.96 8.91
N PHE A 111 -11.55 -3.20 9.36
CA PHE A 111 -10.26 -3.85 9.51
C PHE A 111 -9.51 -3.93 8.19
N TYR A 112 -10.12 -4.48 7.13
CA TYR A 112 -9.43 -4.62 5.85
C TYR A 112 -9.11 -3.28 5.19
N LEU A 113 -9.97 -2.26 5.33
CA LEU A 113 -9.71 -0.95 4.74
C LEU A 113 -8.68 -0.13 5.53
N PHE A 114 -8.90 0.03 6.84
CA PHE A 114 -8.12 0.94 7.66
C PHE A 114 -6.94 0.25 8.34
N VAL A 115 -7.13 -0.92 8.92
CA VAL A 115 -6.06 -1.59 9.69
C VAL A 115 -5.02 -2.18 8.74
N ILE A 116 -5.45 -2.93 7.73
CA ILE A 116 -4.55 -3.62 6.79
C ILE A 116 -4.16 -2.70 5.64
N ALA A 117 -5.08 -2.44 4.70
CA ALA A 117 -4.75 -1.79 3.44
C ALA A 117 -4.14 -0.40 3.61
N LEU A 118 -4.72 0.46 4.45
CA LEU A 118 -4.18 1.79 4.69
C LEU A 118 -2.78 1.74 5.31
N SER A 119 -2.57 0.90 6.31
CA SER A 119 -1.26 0.84 6.99
C SER A 119 -0.17 0.36 6.03
N GLU A 120 -0.41 -0.78 5.37
CA GLU A 120 0.59 -1.39 4.51
C GLU A 120 0.93 -0.50 3.31
N GLU A 121 -0.07 0.06 2.63
CA GLU A 121 0.21 0.92 1.48
C GLU A 121 0.94 2.22 1.88
N ILE A 122 0.60 2.83 3.02
CA ILE A 122 1.33 4.01 3.51
C ILE A 122 2.80 3.67 3.80
N ILE A 123 3.08 2.53 4.42
CA ILE A 123 4.44 2.13 4.77
C ILE A 123 5.23 1.76 3.51
N TYR A 124 4.75 0.82 2.71
CA TYR A 124 5.54 0.25 1.61
C TYR A 124 5.55 1.11 0.35
N ARG A 125 4.41 1.69 -0.02
CA ARG A 125 4.28 2.48 -1.25
C ARG A 125 4.41 3.97 -0.95
N GLY A 126 3.74 4.45 0.10
CA GLY A 126 3.75 5.84 0.52
C GLY A 126 5.12 6.30 1.02
N TYR A 127 5.77 5.53 1.90
CA TYR A 127 7.04 5.89 2.51
C TYR A 127 8.25 5.21 1.85
N ILE A 128 8.34 3.88 1.92
CA ILE A 128 9.54 3.14 1.48
C ILE A 128 9.79 3.36 -0.02
N TYR A 129 8.82 3.03 -0.86
CA TYR A 129 8.96 3.17 -2.32
C TYR A 129 9.24 4.63 -2.73
N ASN A 130 8.42 5.59 -2.28
CA ASN A 130 8.58 6.99 -2.69
C ASN A 130 9.90 7.62 -2.26
N ASN A 131 10.50 7.18 -1.14
CA ASN A 131 11.82 7.67 -0.75
C ASN A 131 12.94 6.96 -1.51
N LEU A 132 12.87 5.64 -1.72
CA LEU A 132 13.89 4.90 -2.45
C LEU A 132 13.92 5.24 -3.96
N LYS A 133 12.76 5.49 -4.58
CA LYS A 133 12.67 5.76 -6.01
C LYS A 133 13.37 7.06 -6.42
N LYS A 134 13.56 7.99 -5.48
CA LYS A 134 14.35 9.23 -5.66
C LYS A 134 15.82 8.94 -6.00
N HIS A 135 16.29 7.72 -5.70
CA HIS A 135 17.65 7.26 -5.97
C HIS A 135 17.71 6.25 -7.12
N ASN A 136 16.90 5.19 -7.05
CA ASN A 136 16.82 4.18 -8.09
C ASN A 136 15.44 3.51 -8.07
N ARG A 137 14.68 3.63 -9.17
CA ARG A 137 13.33 3.07 -9.27
C ARG A 137 13.30 1.54 -9.20
N VAL A 138 14.24 0.86 -9.85
CA VAL A 138 14.29 -0.61 -9.89
C VAL A 138 14.58 -1.16 -8.49
N SER A 139 15.61 -0.64 -7.81
CA SER A 139 15.92 -1.01 -6.42
C SER A 139 14.75 -0.69 -5.49
N ALA A 140 14.06 0.44 -5.69
CA ALA A 140 12.89 0.78 -4.89
C ALA A 140 11.74 -0.23 -5.03
N ILE A 141 11.47 -0.70 -6.26
CA ILE A 141 10.46 -1.74 -6.52
C ILE A 141 10.85 -3.04 -5.80
N ILE A 142 12.10 -3.49 -6.00
CA ILE A 142 12.58 -4.75 -5.43
C ILE A 142 12.55 -4.69 -3.89
N ILE A 143 13.12 -3.65 -3.29
CA ILE A 143 13.24 -3.54 -1.82
C ILE A 143 11.86 -3.35 -1.17
N SER A 144 11.01 -2.48 -1.73
CA SER A 144 9.64 -2.31 -1.21
C SER A 144 8.85 -3.62 -1.29
N GLY A 145 8.93 -4.33 -2.42
CA GLY A 145 8.26 -5.63 -2.59
C GLY A 145 8.79 -6.75 -1.70
N ILE A 146 10.10 -6.82 -1.48
CA ILE A 146 10.72 -7.76 -0.54
C ILE A 146 10.23 -7.52 0.88
N LEU A 147 10.30 -6.26 1.35
CA LEU A 147 9.89 -5.92 2.71
C LEU A 147 8.39 -6.16 2.93
N PHE A 148 7.57 -5.91 1.90
CA PHE A 148 6.14 -6.23 1.90
C PHE A 148 5.90 -7.75 1.99
N GLY A 149 6.56 -8.55 1.15
CA GLY A 149 6.39 -10.00 1.12
C GLY A 149 6.80 -10.68 2.42
N ILE A 150 7.97 -10.33 2.97
CA ILE A 150 8.48 -10.92 4.23
C ILE A 150 7.46 -10.80 5.37
N MET A 151 6.75 -9.68 5.44
CA MET A 151 5.82 -9.38 6.53
C MET A 151 4.59 -10.29 6.53
N HIS A 152 4.21 -10.85 5.38
CA HIS A 152 3.12 -11.80 5.25
C HIS A 152 3.42 -13.16 5.94
N SER A 153 4.66 -13.41 6.35
CA SER A 153 5.03 -14.64 7.08
C SER A 153 5.05 -14.46 8.60
N ILE A 154 5.14 -13.23 9.09
CA ILE A 154 5.40 -12.96 10.52
C ILE A 154 4.22 -13.37 11.39
N LEU A 155 3.05 -12.76 11.16
CA LEU A 155 1.88 -13.05 11.98
C LEU A 155 1.46 -14.53 11.87
N PRO A 156 1.39 -15.16 10.68
CA PRO A 156 1.12 -16.60 10.58
C PRO A 156 2.11 -17.46 11.38
N SER A 157 3.41 -17.12 11.35
CA SER A 157 4.42 -17.87 12.12
C SER A 157 4.25 -17.71 13.63
N VAL A 158 3.89 -16.51 14.09
CA VAL A 158 3.59 -16.24 15.51
C VAL A 158 2.38 -17.06 15.96
N LEU A 159 1.29 -17.03 15.20
CA LEU A 159 0.06 -17.75 15.52
C LEU A 159 0.23 -19.27 15.44
N ALA A 160 1.12 -19.77 14.58
CA ALA A 160 1.45 -21.18 14.46
C ALA A 160 2.55 -21.63 15.44
N GLU A 161 3.04 -20.73 16.31
CA GLU A 161 4.14 -20.99 17.25
C GLU A 161 5.37 -21.62 16.56
N SER A 162 5.62 -21.16 15.33
CA SER A 162 6.69 -21.70 14.49
C SER A 162 8.06 -21.31 15.02
N SER A 163 9.04 -22.21 14.85
CA SER A 163 10.43 -21.86 15.17
C SER A 163 10.94 -20.73 14.27
N VAL A 164 11.92 -19.97 14.75
CA VAL A 164 12.53 -18.86 13.99
C VAL A 164 13.05 -19.32 12.63
N LEU A 165 13.58 -20.54 12.54
CA LEU A 165 14.09 -21.09 11.28
C LEU A 165 12.96 -21.33 10.26
N VAL A 166 11.80 -21.83 10.71
CA VAL A 166 10.62 -22.01 9.84
C VAL A 166 10.09 -20.65 9.39
N MET A 167 9.96 -19.70 10.31
CA MET A 167 9.54 -18.33 9.97
C MET A 167 10.46 -17.70 8.91
N ILE A 168 11.78 -17.82 9.05
CA ILE A 168 12.74 -17.30 8.06
C ILE A 168 12.53 -17.99 6.70
N LYS A 169 12.36 -19.31 6.67
CA LYS A 169 12.08 -20.05 5.43
C LYS A 169 10.82 -19.53 4.74
N ASP A 170 9.76 -19.29 5.51
CA ASP A 170 8.49 -18.79 4.97
C ASP A 170 8.62 -17.35 4.45
N MET A 171 9.38 -16.50 5.14
CA MET A 171 9.73 -15.15 4.65
C MET A 171 10.40 -15.20 3.28
N PHE A 172 11.33 -16.15 3.05
CA PHE A 172 11.97 -16.34 1.75
C PHE A 172 10.98 -16.81 0.66
N ASN A 173 10.01 -17.64 1.02
CA ASN A 173 8.97 -18.10 0.09
C ASN A 173 8.05 -16.96 -0.38
N GLN A 174 7.91 -15.90 0.41
CA GLN A 174 7.08 -14.74 0.05
C GLN A 174 7.78 -13.71 -0.84
N LEU A 175 9.08 -13.82 -1.11
CA LEU A 175 9.82 -12.79 -1.85
C LEU A 175 9.30 -12.59 -3.28
N GLY A 176 9.08 -13.68 -4.01
CA GLY A 176 8.59 -13.61 -5.39
C GLY A 176 7.21 -12.97 -5.49
N GLY A 177 6.28 -13.43 -4.65
CA GLY A 177 4.94 -12.86 -4.54
C GLY A 177 4.96 -11.40 -4.10
N GLY A 178 5.80 -11.05 -3.12
CA GLY A 178 5.98 -9.69 -2.62
C GLY A 178 6.52 -8.72 -3.67
N ILE A 179 7.51 -9.12 -4.47
CA ILE A 179 8.04 -8.30 -5.56
C ILE A 179 6.99 -8.10 -6.66
N LEU A 180 6.31 -9.17 -7.09
CA LEU A 180 5.31 -9.10 -8.16
C LEU A 180 4.10 -8.25 -7.75
N SER A 181 3.49 -8.56 -6.60
CA SER A 181 2.38 -7.77 -6.06
C SER A 181 2.81 -6.35 -5.73
N GLY A 182 3.96 -6.16 -5.09
CA GLY A 182 4.58 -4.87 -4.81
C GLY A 182 4.66 -4.00 -6.06
N TYR A 183 5.15 -4.55 -7.16
CA TYR A 183 5.23 -3.86 -8.44
C TYR A 183 3.85 -3.46 -8.99
N ILE A 184 2.86 -4.34 -8.96
CA ILE A 184 1.49 -4.05 -9.41
C ILE A 184 0.88 -2.88 -8.60
N PHE A 185 1.05 -2.89 -7.27
CA PHE A 185 0.56 -1.80 -6.42
C PHE A 185 1.32 -0.48 -6.62
N ILE A 186 2.61 -0.56 -6.94
CA ILE A 186 3.39 0.61 -7.38
C ILE A 186 2.82 1.17 -8.68
N LEU A 187 2.37 0.34 -9.64
CA LEU A 187 1.69 0.83 -10.85
C LEU A 187 0.38 1.56 -10.51
N TYR A 188 -0.43 1.05 -9.58
CA TYR A 188 -1.62 1.78 -9.09
C TYR A 188 -1.25 3.14 -8.54
N LEU A 189 -0.23 3.23 -7.68
CA LEU A 189 0.25 4.49 -7.12
C LEU A 189 0.73 5.45 -8.22
N GLU A 190 1.65 5.00 -9.08
CA GLU A 190 2.31 5.88 -10.06
C GLU A 190 1.34 6.38 -11.12
N LYS A 191 0.45 5.52 -11.63
CA LYS A 191 -0.46 5.89 -12.71
C LYS A 191 -1.66 6.69 -12.23
N SER A 192 -2.08 6.51 -10.97
CA SER A 192 -3.14 7.34 -10.37
C SER A 192 -2.62 8.60 -9.67
N ASN A 193 -1.32 8.64 -9.36
CA ASN A 193 -0.66 9.65 -8.51
C ASN A 193 -1.29 9.80 -7.12
N SER A 194 -1.98 8.78 -6.61
CA SER A 194 -2.69 8.80 -5.32
C SER A 194 -2.55 7.47 -4.60
N ILE A 195 -2.14 7.50 -3.34
CA ILE A 195 -2.03 6.32 -2.49
C ILE A 195 -3.39 5.71 -2.13
N PHE A 196 -4.48 6.49 -2.24
CA PHE A 196 -5.81 5.97 -1.97
C PHE A 196 -6.26 4.92 -2.99
N VAL A 197 -5.75 4.96 -4.22
CA VAL A 197 -6.08 3.95 -5.23
C VAL A 197 -5.53 2.57 -4.85
N PRO A 198 -4.22 2.37 -4.61
CA PRO A 198 -3.73 1.09 -4.11
C PRO A 198 -4.37 0.68 -2.78
N ILE A 199 -4.63 1.60 -1.83
CA ILE A 199 -5.34 1.27 -0.58
C ILE A 199 -6.70 0.62 -0.86
N LEU A 200 -7.51 1.25 -1.72
CA LEU A 200 -8.86 0.75 -1.98
C LEU A 200 -8.84 -0.54 -2.82
N ILE A 201 -7.89 -0.70 -3.74
CA ILE A 201 -7.72 -1.96 -4.46
C ILE A 201 -7.29 -3.08 -3.50
N HIS A 202 -6.38 -2.81 -2.57
CA HIS A 202 -5.96 -3.76 -1.55
C HIS A 202 -7.16 -4.19 -0.71
N ALA A 203 -7.90 -3.23 -0.16
CA ALA A 203 -9.09 -3.49 0.65
C ALA A 203 -10.15 -4.30 -0.12
N LEU A 204 -10.37 -4.00 -1.42
CA LEU A 204 -11.30 -4.74 -2.28
C LEU A 204 -10.85 -6.18 -2.56
N LEU A 205 -9.55 -6.45 -2.58
CA LEU A 205 -9.01 -7.80 -2.75
C LEU A 205 -9.16 -8.62 -1.46
N ASP A 206 -8.89 -8.01 -0.30
CA ASP A 206 -8.99 -8.68 1.00
C ASP A 206 -10.43 -8.88 1.46
N TYR A 207 -11.29 -7.88 1.24
CA TYR A 207 -12.71 -7.90 1.55
C TYR A 207 -13.55 -8.17 0.29
N SER A 208 -13.08 -9.09 -0.56
CA SER A 208 -13.70 -9.35 -1.87
C SER A 208 -15.07 -10.03 -1.76
N TYR A 209 -16.02 -9.58 -2.57
CA TYR A 209 -17.27 -10.30 -2.81
C TYR A 209 -17.11 -11.24 -4.02
N GLY A 210 -16.84 -12.52 -3.74
CA GLY A 210 -16.54 -13.51 -4.77
C GLY A 210 -15.30 -13.13 -5.61
N ILE A 211 -15.41 -13.22 -6.93
CA ILE A 211 -14.32 -12.87 -7.87
C ILE A 211 -14.21 -11.36 -8.16
N LEU A 212 -15.18 -10.56 -7.70
CA LEU A 212 -15.31 -9.17 -8.12
C LEU A 212 -14.11 -8.30 -7.73
N GLY A 213 -13.48 -8.53 -6.58
CA GLY A 213 -12.28 -7.78 -6.17
C GLY A 213 -11.14 -7.90 -7.18
N ILE A 214 -10.88 -9.12 -7.67
CA ILE A 214 -9.86 -9.38 -8.71
C ILE A 214 -10.25 -8.72 -10.03
N VAL A 215 -11.51 -8.85 -10.45
CA VAL A 215 -12.02 -8.24 -11.69
C VAL A 215 -11.85 -6.72 -11.67
N ILE A 216 -12.23 -6.07 -10.57
CA ILE A 216 -12.10 -4.62 -10.40
C ILE A 216 -10.64 -4.20 -10.42
N SER A 217 -9.76 -4.93 -9.71
CA SER A 217 -8.30 -4.70 -9.74
C SER A 217 -7.78 -4.68 -11.18
N ILE A 218 -8.05 -5.75 -11.96
CA ILE A 218 -7.60 -5.84 -13.37
C ILE A 218 -8.16 -4.71 -14.23
N ILE A 219 -9.46 -4.42 -14.14
CA ILE A 219 -10.11 -3.34 -14.92
C ILE A 219 -9.47 -1.99 -14.61
N VAL A 220 -9.23 -1.70 -13.33
CA VAL A 220 -8.65 -0.43 -12.88
C VAL A 220 -7.21 -0.31 -13.35
N LEU A 221 -6.43 -1.39 -13.30
CA LEU A 221 -5.06 -1.39 -13.81
C LEU A 221 -5.04 -1.11 -15.32
N ALA A 222 -5.87 -1.82 -16.09
CA ALA A 222 -6.00 -1.61 -17.52
C ALA A 222 -6.40 -0.16 -17.85
N TYR A 223 -7.41 0.37 -17.15
CA TYR A 223 -7.85 1.76 -17.28
C TYR A 223 -6.70 2.75 -17.02
N LEU A 224 -5.94 2.56 -15.95
CA LEU A 224 -4.81 3.44 -15.60
C LEU A 224 -3.67 3.36 -16.63
N LEU A 225 -3.36 2.17 -17.14
CA LEU A 225 -2.35 2.00 -18.19
C LEU A 225 -2.76 2.72 -19.48
N ILE A 226 -4.00 2.53 -19.94
CA ILE A 226 -4.53 3.17 -21.16
C ILE A 226 -4.56 4.69 -21.03
N THR A 227 -5.11 5.20 -19.92
CA THR A 227 -5.24 6.65 -19.70
C THR A 227 -3.89 7.33 -19.53
N SER A 228 -2.92 6.67 -18.88
CA SER A 228 -1.57 7.21 -18.75
C SER A 228 -0.86 7.34 -20.09
N LYS A 229 -0.96 6.32 -20.96
CA LYS A 229 -0.37 6.33 -22.31
C LYS A 229 -0.96 7.45 -23.16
N ARG A 230 -2.28 7.61 -23.17
CA ARG A 230 -2.95 8.72 -23.89
C ARG A 230 -2.50 10.10 -23.38
N LYS A 231 -2.30 10.25 -22.07
CA LYS A 231 -1.81 11.51 -21.49
C LYS A 231 -0.37 11.82 -21.90
N GLU A 232 0.49 10.81 -21.96
CA GLU A 232 1.86 10.95 -22.46
C GLU A 232 1.88 11.34 -23.94
N GLU A 233 1.09 10.68 -24.78
CA GLU A 233 0.93 11.00 -26.22
C GLU A 233 0.45 12.45 -26.42
N SER A 234 -0.61 12.86 -25.70
CA SER A 234 -1.17 14.21 -25.80
C SER A 234 -0.18 15.32 -25.41
N LYS A 235 0.65 15.10 -24.39
CA LYS A 235 1.70 16.05 -23.97
C LYS A 235 2.76 16.20 -25.04
N THR A 236 3.17 15.09 -25.64
CA THR A 236 4.15 15.07 -26.73
C THR A 236 3.62 15.84 -27.94
N THR A 237 2.39 15.58 -28.38
CA THR A 237 1.75 16.33 -29.47
C THR A 237 1.63 17.82 -29.17
N SER A 238 1.19 18.19 -27.96
CA SER A 238 1.10 19.59 -27.56
C SER A 238 2.46 20.30 -27.55
N LYS A 239 3.54 19.60 -27.18
CA LYS A 239 4.89 20.16 -27.18
C LYS A 239 5.36 20.47 -28.61
N TYR A 240 5.13 19.55 -29.54
CA TYR A 240 5.49 19.76 -30.96
C TYR A 240 4.72 20.94 -31.58
N LEU A 241 3.42 21.07 -31.29
CA LEU A 241 2.63 22.20 -31.77
C LEU A 241 3.13 23.55 -31.25
N VAL A 242 3.58 23.62 -29.99
CA VAL A 242 4.16 24.85 -29.42
C VAL A 242 5.52 25.18 -30.07
N GLU A 243 6.35 24.17 -30.32
CA GLU A 243 7.63 24.36 -31.01
C GLU A 243 7.43 24.84 -32.46
N GLU A 244 6.46 24.29 -33.20
CA GLU A 244 6.12 24.75 -34.56
C GLU A 244 5.62 26.19 -34.58
N VAL A 245 4.72 26.58 -33.67
CA VAL A 245 4.22 27.96 -33.59
C VAL A 245 5.36 28.96 -33.33
N ASN A 246 6.27 28.63 -32.41
CA ASN A 246 7.42 29.49 -32.11
C ASN A 246 8.36 29.63 -33.32
N LEU A 247 8.59 28.56 -34.08
CA LEU A 247 9.42 28.59 -35.30
C LEU A 247 8.80 29.45 -36.41
N VAL A 248 7.46 29.42 -36.54
CA VAL A 248 6.74 30.26 -37.51
C VAL A 248 6.79 31.73 -37.10
N GLU A 249 6.60 32.05 -35.82
CA GLU A 249 6.71 33.42 -35.32
C GLU A 249 8.11 34.01 -35.49
N ASP A 250 9.17 33.23 -35.23
CA ASP A 250 10.55 33.69 -35.35
C ASP A 250 10.94 33.95 -36.82
N ASN A 251 10.46 33.11 -37.75
CA ASN A 251 10.65 33.31 -39.18
C ASN A 251 9.82 34.49 -39.76
N SER A 252 8.75 34.92 -39.08
CA SER A 252 7.94 36.06 -39.50
C SER A 252 8.51 37.43 -39.07
N LYS A 253 9.55 37.43 -38.22
CA LYS A 253 10.21 38.63 -37.69
C LYS A 253 11.57 38.95 -38.34
N ASN A 254 12.05 38.10 -39.25
CA ASN A 254 13.24 38.31 -40.09
C ASN A 254 12.84 38.67 -41.52
#